data_AF-A0A832PZN3-F1
#
_entry.id   AF-A0A832PZN3-F1
#
_cell.length_a   1.000
_cell.length_b   1.000
_cell.length_c   1.000
_cell.angle_alpha   90.00
_cell.angle_beta   90.00
_cell.angle_gamma   90.00
#
_symmetry.space_group_name_H-M   'P 1'
#
loop_
_entity.id
_entity.type
_entity.pdbx_description
1 polymer ?
#
loop_
_entity_poly.entity_id
_entity_poly.type
_entity_poly.pdbx_seq_one_letter_code
_entity_poly.pdbx_strand_id
1 'polypeptide(L)'
;DSIFTTSLSPRPASSTVLEYRSLYIPEEESVDTFYTEWVDYLNPFPATFLYDRTNWTIAGFSDDKPSDGGGVGTLIDGDLSTYWHSQWGPDVPLPHWAIIDMESPKQIASMDIYRRAGSGDTKTVQLFISNSSDPNSDDWLAIGEGVFVSGDKITIESISDFAGRYLKILLPDSNRPPFTAVAEIYVYGK
;
A
#
# COMPACT_ATOMS: atom_id res chain seq x y z
N ASP A 1 -17.14 34.51 -24.93
CA ASP A 1 -17.11 33.04 -25.02
C ASP A 1 -17.98 32.43 -23.94
N SER A 2 -18.75 31.40 -24.26
CA SER A 2 -19.59 30.68 -23.29
C SER A 2 -18.72 29.85 -22.35
N ILE A 3 -19.10 29.78 -21.08
CA ILE A 3 -18.37 29.03 -20.05
C ILE A 3 -19.18 27.80 -19.67
N PHE A 4 -18.58 26.62 -19.86
CA PHE A 4 -19.09 25.36 -19.35
C PHE A 4 -18.26 24.94 -18.15
N THR A 5 -18.89 24.76 -17.00
CA THR A 5 -18.22 24.28 -15.78
C THR A 5 -19.02 23.15 -15.17
N THR A 6 -18.38 22.01 -14.92
CA THR A 6 -18.94 20.93 -14.11
C THR A 6 -18.56 21.17 -12.66
N SER A 7 -19.55 21.31 -11.78
CA SER A 7 -19.33 21.46 -10.34
C SER A 7 -19.58 20.14 -9.63
N LEU A 8 -18.61 19.72 -8.83
CA LEU A 8 -18.75 18.59 -7.90
C LEU A 8 -18.96 19.17 -6.49
N SER A 9 -19.99 18.72 -5.77
CA SER A 9 -20.23 19.17 -4.40
C SER A 9 -20.70 18.01 -3.53
N PRO A 10 -20.07 17.76 -2.38
CA PRO A 10 -20.66 16.89 -1.36
C PRO A 10 -21.82 17.64 -0.68
N ARG A 11 -22.98 16.99 -0.52
CA ARG A 11 -24.09 17.55 0.27
C ARG A 11 -23.82 17.35 1.77
N PRO A 12 -24.11 18.33 2.66
CA PRO A 12 -23.84 18.21 4.09
C PRO A 12 -24.77 17.28 4.88
N ALA A 13 -25.57 16.42 4.24
CA ALA A 13 -26.51 15.54 4.95
C ALA A 13 -26.56 14.16 4.30
N SER A 14 -26.03 13.15 5.02
CA SER A 14 -25.99 11.72 4.65
C SER A 14 -24.89 11.27 3.67
N SER A 15 -23.64 11.55 4.08
CA SER A 15 -22.32 10.95 3.81
C SER A 15 -22.07 9.71 2.90
N THR A 16 -22.79 9.40 1.81
CA THR A 16 -22.36 8.29 0.91
C THR A 16 -22.49 8.52 -0.59
N VAL A 17 -23.16 9.57 -1.06
CA VAL A 17 -23.37 9.81 -2.50
C VAL A 17 -22.75 11.15 -2.89
N LEU A 18 -21.89 11.12 -3.92
CA LEU A 18 -21.43 12.32 -4.59
C LEU A 18 -22.48 12.73 -5.60
N GLU A 19 -22.81 14.01 -5.66
CA GLU A 19 -23.74 14.54 -6.65
C GLU A 19 -22.97 15.48 -7.58
N TYR A 20 -23.33 15.48 -8.86
CA TYR A 20 -22.77 16.41 -9.84
C TYR A 20 -23.87 17.06 -10.66
N ARG A 21 -23.56 18.25 -11.17
CA ARG A 21 -24.38 18.94 -12.19
C ARG A 21 -23.50 19.78 -13.09
N SER A 22 -24.00 20.08 -14.27
CA SER A 22 -23.34 21.00 -15.20
C SER A 22 -23.94 22.40 -15.03
N LEU A 23 -23.08 23.41 -15.06
CA LEU A 23 -23.45 24.82 -15.11
C LEU A 23 -23.08 25.36 -16.49
N TYR A 24 -24.01 26.11 -17.06
CA TYR A 24 -23.84 26.80 -18.33
C TYR A 24 -24.09 28.30 -18.14
N ILE A 25 -23.07 29.09 -18.46
CA ILE A 25 -23.13 30.54 -18.51
C ILE A 25 -22.97 30.93 -19.99
N PRO A 26 -24.04 31.44 -20.65
CA PRO A 26 -24.01 31.72 -22.09
C PRO A 26 -22.92 32.71 -22.50
N GLU A 27 -22.69 33.73 -21.67
CA GLU A 27 -21.67 34.76 -21.86
C GLU A 27 -21.22 35.31 -20.50
N GLU A 28 -20.01 35.85 -20.42
CA GLU A 28 -19.35 36.24 -19.16
C GLU A 28 -20.17 37.22 -18.29
N GLU A 29 -20.96 38.10 -18.91
CA GLU A 29 -21.83 39.06 -18.21
C GLU A 29 -23.27 38.55 -18.00
N SER A 30 -23.54 37.27 -18.27
CA SER A 30 -24.88 36.70 -18.09
C SER A 30 -25.34 36.82 -16.64
N VAL A 31 -26.50 37.44 -16.45
CA VAL A 31 -27.19 37.48 -15.15
C VAL A 31 -27.71 36.09 -14.77
N ASP A 32 -28.14 35.32 -15.77
CA ASP A 32 -28.72 33.99 -15.58
C ASP A 32 -27.69 32.88 -15.75
N THR A 33 -27.65 31.97 -14.78
CA THR A 33 -26.87 30.73 -14.86
C THR A 33 -27.83 29.55 -15.04
N PHE A 34 -27.62 28.77 -16.10
CA PHE A 34 -28.40 27.56 -16.34
C PHE A 34 -27.71 26.37 -15.70
N TYR A 35 -28.49 25.43 -15.18
CA TYR A 35 -27.97 24.22 -14.55
C TYR A 35 -28.81 23.00 -14.94
N THR A 36 -28.17 21.84 -14.96
CA THR A 36 -28.88 20.55 -15.02
C THR A 36 -29.40 20.19 -13.62
N GLU A 37 -30.38 19.28 -13.58
CA GLU A 37 -30.72 18.58 -12.33
C GLU A 37 -29.48 17.89 -11.75
N TRP A 38 -29.47 17.71 -10.44
CA TRP A 38 -28.45 16.94 -9.77
C TRP A 38 -28.51 15.48 -10.22
N VAL A 39 -27.34 14.90 -10.45
CA VAL A 39 -27.19 13.48 -10.77
C VAL A 39 -26.39 12.82 -9.66
N ASP A 40 -26.95 11.75 -9.11
CA ASP A 40 -26.26 10.89 -8.16
C ASP A 40 -25.14 10.14 -8.88
N TYR A 41 -23.91 10.36 -8.42
CA TYR A 41 -22.78 9.54 -8.78
C TYR A 41 -22.78 8.31 -7.87
N LEU A 42 -23.48 7.27 -8.34
CA LEU A 42 -23.69 6.00 -7.62
C LEU A 42 -22.44 5.12 -7.57
N ASN A 43 -21.39 5.45 -8.33
CA ASN A 43 -20.09 4.82 -8.21
C ASN A 43 -19.38 5.50 -7.03
N PRO A 44 -19.29 4.88 -5.84
CA PRO A 44 -18.46 5.47 -4.79
C PRO A 44 -17.04 5.64 -5.32
N PHE A 45 -16.33 6.68 -4.90
CA PHE A 45 -14.86 6.67 -5.01
C PHE A 45 -14.39 5.31 -4.46
N PRO A 46 -13.36 4.69 -5.08
CA PRO A 46 -12.90 3.41 -4.56
C PRO A 46 -12.59 3.61 -3.08
N ALA A 47 -13.16 2.75 -2.24
CA ALA A 47 -13.03 2.85 -0.79
C ALA A 47 -11.56 2.80 -0.33
N THR A 48 -10.67 2.39 -1.24
CA THR A 48 -9.24 2.40 -1.05
C THR A 48 -8.50 2.92 -2.29
N PHE A 49 -7.30 3.45 -2.10
CA PHE A 49 -6.42 3.90 -3.18
C PHE A 49 -4.99 3.42 -2.94
N LEU A 50 -4.24 3.10 -4.01
CA LEU A 50 -2.83 2.75 -3.90
C LEU A 50 -2.01 4.00 -3.56
N TYR A 51 -1.19 3.94 -2.51
CA TYR A 51 -0.24 5.01 -2.24
C TYR A 51 0.82 5.10 -3.34
N ASP A 52 1.23 6.33 -3.67
CA ASP A 52 2.45 6.54 -4.45
C ASP A 52 3.67 6.16 -3.59
N ARG A 53 4.46 5.23 -4.10
CA ARG A 53 5.64 4.65 -3.43
C ARG A 53 6.96 5.12 -4.06
N THR A 54 6.92 6.02 -5.06
CA THR A 54 8.09 6.41 -5.85
C THR A 54 9.24 6.97 -5.00
N ASN A 55 8.92 7.66 -3.89
CA ASN A 55 9.90 8.24 -2.96
C ASN A 55 10.16 7.38 -1.72
N TRP A 56 9.56 6.19 -1.62
CA TRP A 56 9.76 5.31 -0.48
C TRP A 56 11.16 4.73 -0.51
N THR A 57 11.71 4.42 0.67
CA THR A 57 13.06 3.86 0.79
C THR A 57 13.09 2.74 1.82
N ILE A 58 14.11 1.89 1.74
CA ILE A 58 14.37 0.89 2.77
C ILE A 58 15.18 1.54 3.90
N ALA A 59 14.60 1.62 5.09
CA ALA A 59 15.22 2.21 6.28
C ALA A 59 16.10 1.21 7.06
N GLY A 60 15.86 -0.08 6.91
CA GLY A 60 16.63 -1.14 7.55
C GLY A 60 16.13 -2.53 7.18
N PHE A 61 16.97 -3.55 7.37
CA PHE A 61 16.62 -4.95 7.08
C PHE A 61 17.54 -5.91 7.84
N SER A 62 17.12 -7.16 8.02
CA SER A 62 17.90 -8.22 8.70
C SER A 62 19.09 -8.71 7.87
N ASP A 63 18.84 -8.96 6.59
CA ASP A 63 19.76 -9.61 5.67
C ASP A 63 19.26 -9.48 4.22
N ASP A 64 20.13 -9.78 3.26
CA ASP A 64 19.79 -9.69 1.83
C ASP A 64 20.78 -10.50 0.98
N LYS A 65 20.33 -10.99 -0.17
CA LYS A 65 21.17 -11.52 -1.27
C LYS A 65 20.92 -10.71 -2.57
N PRO A 66 21.49 -9.51 -2.72
CA PRO A 66 21.23 -8.66 -3.89
C PRO A 66 21.57 -9.32 -5.23
N SER A 67 22.59 -10.18 -5.25
CA SER A 67 23.06 -10.85 -6.48
C SER A 67 22.10 -11.92 -7.05
N ASP A 68 21.04 -12.27 -6.32
CA ASP A 68 20.04 -13.26 -6.76
C ASP A 68 18.81 -12.56 -7.35
N GLY A 69 18.15 -11.70 -6.56
CA GLY A 69 16.86 -11.11 -6.93
C GLY A 69 16.83 -9.59 -7.12
N GLY A 70 17.94 -8.88 -6.89
CA GLY A 70 17.99 -7.41 -6.97
C GLY A 70 18.05 -6.71 -5.61
N GLY A 71 17.74 -7.43 -4.54
CA GLY A 71 17.93 -7.00 -3.15
C GLY A 71 16.67 -6.45 -2.49
N VAL A 72 16.77 -6.02 -1.25
CA VAL A 72 15.61 -5.60 -0.44
C VAL A 72 14.86 -4.39 -1.00
N GLY A 73 15.52 -3.57 -1.82
CA GLY A 73 14.89 -2.42 -2.50
C GLY A 73 13.81 -2.81 -3.50
N THR A 74 13.79 -4.06 -3.97
CA THR A 74 12.79 -4.53 -4.95
C THR A 74 11.39 -4.60 -4.36
N LEU A 75 11.27 -4.64 -3.02
CA LEU A 75 9.98 -4.61 -2.31
C LEU A 75 9.09 -3.43 -2.71
N ILE A 76 9.65 -2.39 -3.34
CA ILE A 76 8.98 -1.14 -3.68
C ILE A 76 9.33 -0.62 -5.09
N ASP A 77 9.86 -1.46 -5.99
CA ASP A 77 10.38 -1.03 -7.30
C ASP A 77 9.35 -1.06 -8.46
N GLY A 78 8.20 -1.67 -8.24
CA GLY A 78 7.12 -1.85 -9.20
C GLY A 78 7.23 -3.10 -10.08
N ASP A 79 8.23 -3.97 -9.87
CA ASP A 79 8.55 -5.11 -10.74
C ASP A 79 8.39 -6.46 -10.02
N LEU A 80 7.41 -7.26 -10.44
CA LEU A 80 7.17 -8.59 -9.87
C LEU A 80 8.24 -9.63 -10.27
N SER A 81 9.17 -9.30 -11.17
CA SER A 81 10.24 -10.19 -11.61
C SER A 81 11.51 -10.09 -10.76
N THR A 82 11.67 -8.99 -10.01
CA THR A 82 12.72 -8.79 -9.01
C THR A 82 12.20 -9.21 -7.63
N TYR A 83 13.11 -9.48 -6.70
CA TYR A 83 12.75 -9.91 -5.34
C TYR A 83 13.87 -9.68 -4.33
N TRP A 84 13.46 -9.38 -3.11
CA TRP A 84 14.27 -9.58 -1.93
C TRP A 84 14.40 -11.07 -1.70
N HIS A 85 15.62 -11.56 -1.52
CA HIS A 85 15.87 -12.93 -1.07
C HIS A 85 16.68 -12.87 0.20
N SER A 86 16.28 -13.66 1.21
CA SER A 86 17.11 -13.84 2.40
C SER A 86 18.48 -14.38 2.02
N GLN A 87 19.53 -13.94 2.70
CA GLN A 87 20.91 -14.32 2.49
C GLN A 87 21.08 -15.85 2.53
N TRP A 88 21.56 -16.40 1.41
CA TRP A 88 21.95 -17.80 1.25
C TRP A 88 23.44 -17.89 0.90
N GLY A 89 24.16 -18.76 1.60
CA GLY A 89 25.61 -18.96 1.45
C GLY A 89 26.49 -17.77 1.91
N PRO A 90 26.78 -17.61 3.23
CA PRO A 90 26.25 -18.39 4.34
C PRO A 90 24.79 -18.03 4.62
N ASP A 91 24.03 -18.98 5.16
CA ASP A 91 22.61 -18.79 5.42
C ASP A 91 22.40 -17.98 6.72
N VAL A 92 21.44 -17.05 6.70
CA VAL A 92 21.01 -16.31 7.90
C VAL A 92 19.76 -16.99 8.47
N PRO A 93 19.66 -17.20 9.79
CA PRO A 93 18.47 -17.79 10.40
C PRO A 93 17.28 -16.81 10.40
N LEU A 94 16.07 -17.36 10.31
CA LEU A 94 14.82 -16.64 10.58
C LEU A 94 14.80 -16.06 12.01
N PRO A 95 14.00 -15.01 12.28
CA PRO A 95 13.10 -14.33 11.34
C PRO A 95 13.81 -13.27 10.50
N HIS A 96 13.32 -13.08 9.27
CA HIS A 96 13.80 -12.04 8.37
C HIS A 96 12.87 -10.83 8.42
N TRP A 97 13.40 -9.61 8.29
CA TRP A 97 12.57 -8.41 8.30
C TRP A 97 13.16 -7.29 7.44
N ALA A 98 12.29 -6.39 6.98
CA ALA A 98 12.65 -5.13 6.35
C ALA A 98 11.73 -4.01 6.84
N ILE A 99 12.25 -2.79 6.86
CA ILE A 99 11.54 -1.57 7.24
C ILE A 99 11.56 -0.62 6.05
N ILE A 100 10.37 -0.18 5.66
CA ILE A 100 10.13 0.78 4.59
C ILE A 100 9.80 2.13 5.22
N ASP A 101 10.52 3.18 4.84
CA ASP A 101 10.13 4.57 5.09
C ASP A 101 9.14 5.03 4.03
N MET A 102 7.90 5.28 4.44
CA MET A 102 6.81 5.74 3.57
C MET A 102 6.77 7.27 3.39
N GLU A 103 7.87 7.96 3.71
CA GLU A 103 8.09 9.42 3.65
C GLU A 103 7.29 10.23 4.68
N SER A 104 6.02 9.89 4.88
CA SER A 104 5.11 10.51 5.84
C SER A 104 4.25 9.47 6.53
N PRO A 105 3.61 9.78 7.68
CA PRO A 105 2.60 8.91 8.26
C PRO A 105 1.50 8.57 7.25
N LYS A 106 1.19 7.27 7.10
CA LYS A 106 0.12 6.73 6.25
C LYS A 106 -0.86 5.94 7.10
N GLN A 107 -2.15 6.08 6.80
CA GLN A 107 -3.18 5.22 7.38
C GLN A 107 -3.47 4.10 6.38
N ILE A 108 -3.16 2.86 6.77
CA ILE A 108 -3.22 1.73 5.86
C ILE A 108 -4.58 1.05 5.96
N ALA A 109 -5.24 0.85 4.82
CA ALA A 109 -6.47 0.06 4.70
C ALA A 109 -6.14 -1.42 4.46
N SER A 110 -5.26 -1.70 3.50
CA SER A 110 -4.83 -3.07 3.17
C SER A 110 -3.47 -3.07 2.48
N MET A 111 -2.85 -4.25 2.42
CA MET A 111 -1.60 -4.48 1.72
C MET A 111 -1.70 -5.71 0.83
N ASP A 112 -1.21 -5.61 -0.40
CA ASP A 112 -0.98 -6.75 -1.27
C ASP A 112 0.50 -7.13 -1.20
N ILE A 113 0.77 -8.39 -0.82
CA ILE A 113 2.12 -8.93 -0.72
C ILE A 113 2.31 -9.99 -1.80
N TYR A 114 3.35 -9.82 -2.61
CA TYR A 114 3.77 -10.80 -3.60
C TYR A 114 5.05 -11.48 -3.14
N ARG A 115 5.03 -12.81 -2.99
CA ARG A 115 6.27 -13.57 -2.86
C ARG A 115 6.92 -13.76 -4.24
N ARG A 116 8.20 -14.15 -4.27
CA ARG A 116 8.88 -14.49 -5.53
C ARG A 116 8.04 -15.46 -6.36
N ALA A 117 7.77 -15.11 -7.61
CA ALA A 117 6.97 -15.92 -8.51
C ALA A 117 7.54 -17.35 -8.64
N GLY A 118 6.68 -18.36 -8.47
CA GLY A 118 7.05 -19.77 -8.56
C GLY A 118 7.89 -20.30 -7.38
N SER A 119 8.13 -19.50 -6.33
CA SER A 119 8.74 -19.97 -5.09
C SER A 119 7.70 -20.09 -3.98
N GLY A 120 7.60 -21.29 -3.41
CA GLY A 120 6.74 -21.56 -2.26
C GLY A 120 7.40 -21.28 -0.89
N ASP A 121 8.64 -20.79 -0.87
CA ASP A 121 9.46 -20.78 0.35
C ASP A 121 8.89 -19.85 1.44
N THR A 122 8.49 -18.62 1.09
CA THR A 122 7.85 -17.69 2.04
C THR A 122 6.47 -18.21 2.45
N LYS A 123 6.25 -18.37 3.76
CA LYS A 123 5.02 -18.92 4.31
C LYS A 123 4.15 -17.86 4.97
N THR A 124 4.61 -17.26 6.07
CA THR A 124 3.85 -16.24 6.81
C THR A 124 4.48 -14.86 6.63
N VAL A 125 3.63 -13.83 6.60
CA VAL A 125 4.01 -12.42 6.59
C VAL A 125 3.28 -11.73 7.74
N GLN A 126 4.02 -11.03 8.58
CA GLN A 126 3.48 -10.17 9.63
C GLN A 126 3.87 -8.72 9.33
N LEU A 127 2.93 -7.80 9.55
CA LEU A 127 3.06 -6.40 9.19
C LEU A 127 2.87 -5.53 10.43
N PHE A 128 3.76 -4.56 10.58
CA PHE A 128 3.75 -3.60 11.70
C PHE A 128 3.95 -2.19 11.19
N ILE A 129 3.42 -1.22 11.93
CA ILE A 129 3.58 0.19 11.61
C ILE A 129 4.11 0.95 12.83
N SER A 130 4.94 1.98 12.61
CA SER A 130 5.47 2.83 13.67
C SER A 130 5.82 4.23 13.16
N ASN A 131 6.08 5.16 14.08
CA ASN A 131 6.75 6.44 13.78
C ASN A 131 8.26 6.42 14.09
N SER A 132 8.78 5.28 14.56
CA SER A 132 10.21 5.03 14.74
C SER A 132 10.73 4.09 13.65
N SER A 133 11.95 4.34 13.17
CA SER A 133 12.67 3.44 12.26
C SER A 133 13.53 2.40 13.00
N ASP A 134 13.59 2.45 14.34
CA ASP A 134 14.37 1.50 15.13
C ASP A 134 13.69 0.11 15.10
N PRO A 135 14.36 -0.93 14.56
CA PRO A 135 13.77 -2.26 14.47
C PRO A 135 13.43 -2.90 15.83
N ASN A 136 14.01 -2.40 16.93
CA ASN A 136 13.82 -2.88 18.29
C ASN A 136 12.94 -1.97 19.16
N SER A 137 12.33 -0.93 18.57
CA SER A 137 11.40 -0.06 19.30
C SER A 137 10.19 -0.85 19.79
N ASP A 138 9.71 -0.54 21.00
CA ASP A 138 8.45 -1.09 21.52
C ASP A 138 7.20 -0.43 20.86
N ASP A 139 7.39 0.58 19.99
CA ASP A 139 6.31 1.33 19.33
C ASP A 139 5.77 0.62 18.08
N TRP A 140 6.27 -0.57 17.72
CA TRP A 140 5.76 -1.33 16.59
C TRP A 140 4.36 -1.87 16.87
N LEU A 141 3.36 -1.29 16.20
CA LEU A 141 1.98 -1.77 16.27
C LEU A 141 1.74 -2.81 15.18
N ALA A 142 1.30 -4.02 15.56
CA ALA A 142 0.88 -5.03 14.60
C ALA A 142 -0.38 -4.56 13.86
N ILE A 143 -0.35 -4.62 12.53
CA ILE A 143 -1.45 -4.18 11.66
C ILE A 143 -2.02 -5.30 10.79
N GLY A 144 -1.36 -6.46 10.71
CA GLY A 144 -1.91 -7.60 10.00
C GLY A 144 -0.96 -8.78 9.93
N GLU A 145 -1.53 -9.94 9.60
CA GLU A 145 -0.81 -11.17 9.33
C GLU A 145 -1.48 -11.88 8.15
N GLY A 146 -0.68 -12.52 7.30
CA GLY A 146 -1.18 -13.36 6.22
C GLY A 146 -0.28 -14.57 6.00
N VAL A 147 -0.89 -15.65 5.50
CA VAL A 147 -0.21 -16.91 5.20
C VAL A 147 -0.46 -17.25 3.74
N PHE A 148 0.61 -17.51 2.98
CA PHE A 148 0.50 -18.01 1.61
C PHE A 148 0.02 -19.46 1.62
N VAL A 149 -1.27 -19.67 1.35
CA VAL A 149 -1.87 -21.01 1.19
C VAL A 149 -1.68 -21.52 -0.24
N SER A 150 -1.90 -20.65 -1.23
CA SER A 150 -1.72 -20.95 -2.66
C SER A 150 -1.45 -19.65 -3.44
N GLY A 151 -0.91 -19.80 -4.66
CA GLY A 151 -0.50 -18.66 -5.47
C GLY A 151 0.66 -17.88 -4.84
N ASP A 152 0.99 -16.76 -5.46
CA ASP A 152 2.14 -15.93 -5.05
C ASP A 152 1.72 -14.56 -4.53
N LYS A 153 0.41 -14.33 -4.35
CA LYS A 153 -0.17 -13.10 -3.82
C LYS A 153 -1.07 -13.39 -2.62
N ILE A 154 -0.94 -12.59 -1.58
CA ILE A 154 -1.95 -12.46 -0.51
C ILE A 154 -2.36 -11.00 -0.34
N THR A 155 -3.59 -10.78 0.09
CA THR A 155 -4.09 -9.46 0.51
C THR A 155 -4.33 -9.52 2.02
N ILE A 156 -3.80 -8.54 2.74
CA ILE A 156 -3.90 -8.43 4.20
C ILE A 156 -4.63 -7.12 4.52
N GLU A 157 -5.83 -7.24 5.09
CA GLU A 157 -6.58 -6.09 5.60
C GLU A 157 -5.92 -5.58 6.89
N SER A 158 -5.78 -4.27 7.00
CA SER A 158 -5.26 -3.64 8.23
C SER A 158 -6.28 -3.77 9.35
N ILE A 159 -5.82 -4.19 10.54
CA ILE A 159 -6.64 -4.22 11.77
C ILE A 159 -6.51 -2.94 12.60
N SER A 160 -5.84 -1.91 12.07
CA SER A 160 -5.52 -0.68 12.79
C SER A 160 -5.81 0.56 11.95
N ASP A 161 -6.29 1.60 12.63
CA ASP A 161 -6.52 2.93 12.08
C ASP A 161 -5.35 3.90 12.37
N PHE A 162 -4.29 3.44 13.02
CA PHE A 162 -3.15 4.28 13.36
C PHE A 162 -2.37 4.69 12.11
N ALA A 163 -2.02 5.98 12.03
CA ALA A 163 -1.19 6.53 10.96
C ALA A 163 0.28 6.55 11.39
N GLY A 164 1.11 5.74 10.75
CA GLY A 164 2.55 5.64 11.03
C GLY A 164 3.39 5.79 9.76
N ARG A 165 4.64 6.23 9.92
CA ARG A 165 5.55 6.52 8.79
C ARG A 165 6.32 5.29 8.31
N TYR A 166 6.67 4.39 9.21
CA TYR A 166 7.49 3.22 8.88
C TYR A 166 6.64 1.97 8.87
N LEU A 167 6.79 1.16 7.83
CA LEU A 167 6.14 -0.13 7.66
C LEU A 167 7.20 -1.22 7.79
N LYS A 168 7.03 -2.14 8.74
CA LYS A 168 7.89 -3.29 8.93
C LYS A 168 7.20 -4.54 8.42
N ILE A 169 7.86 -5.23 7.50
CA ILE A 169 7.52 -6.59 7.10
C ILE A 169 8.40 -7.57 7.89
N LEU A 170 7.78 -8.56 8.51
CA LEU A 170 8.44 -9.63 9.26
C LEU A 170 8.03 -10.97 8.66
N LEU A 171 9.02 -11.81 8.39
CA LEU A 171 8.88 -13.14 7.82
C LEU A 171 9.32 -14.15 8.89
N PRO A 172 8.38 -14.63 9.74
CA PRO A 172 8.73 -15.44 10.90
C PRO A 172 9.04 -16.90 10.55
N ASP A 173 8.50 -17.41 9.44
CA ASP A 173 8.65 -18.80 9.03
C ASP A 173 8.73 -18.98 7.50
N SER A 174 9.16 -20.19 7.13
CA SER A 174 9.38 -20.59 5.74
C SER A 174 8.96 -22.05 5.55
N ASN A 175 8.47 -22.39 4.36
CA ASN A 175 8.24 -23.76 3.92
C ASN A 175 9.55 -24.49 3.59
N ARG A 176 10.66 -23.75 3.42
CA ARG A 176 12.02 -24.28 3.31
C ARG A 176 12.99 -23.45 4.14
N PRO A 177 13.02 -23.61 5.48
CA PRO A 177 13.84 -22.78 6.35
C PRO A 177 15.34 -22.84 6.02
N PRO A 178 16.06 -21.72 6.15
CA PRO A 178 15.59 -20.41 6.64
C PRO A 178 15.11 -19.47 5.51
N PHE A 179 14.92 -19.96 4.28
CA PHE A 179 14.86 -19.09 3.11
C PHE A 179 13.50 -18.40 2.93
N THR A 180 13.52 -17.11 2.64
CA THR A 180 12.34 -16.37 2.19
C THR A 180 12.67 -15.52 0.97
N ALA A 181 11.66 -15.26 0.16
CA ALA A 181 11.77 -14.33 -0.96
C ALA A 181 10.45 -13.60 -1.19
N VAL A 182 10.51 -12.27 -1.27
CA VAL A 182 9.37 -11.38 -1.46
C VAL A 182 9.66 -10.45 -2.62
N ALA A 183 8.74 -10.42 -3.60
CA ALA A 183 8.86 -9.57 -4.77
C ALA A 183 8.46 -8.14 -4.41
N GLU A 184 7.24 -7.96 -3.91
CA GLU A 184 6.59 -6.65 -3.87
C GLU A 184 5.60 -6.49 -2.71
N ILE A 185 5.45 -5.26 -2.23
CA ILE A 185 4.42 -4.83 -1.27
C ILE A 185 3.70 -3.56 -1.75
N TYR A 186 2.45 -3.70 -2.15
CA TYR A 186 1.58 -2.57 -2.46
C TYR A 186 0.74 -2.20 -1.24
N VAL A 187 0.64 -0.92 -0.93
CA VAL A 187 -0.04 -0.40 0.26
C VAL A 187 -1.19 0.50 -0.15
N TYR A 188 -2.37 0.20 0.35
CA TYR A 188 -3.59 0.92 0.03
C TYR A 188 -4.03 1.77 1.22
N GLY A 189 -4.38 3.04 0.98
CA GLY A 189 -5.03 3.93 1.95
C GLY A 189 -6.55 3.86 1.84
N LYS A 190 -7.24 4.49 2.80
CA LYS A 190 -8.69 4.73 2.82
C LYS A 190 -8.99 6.23 2.82
#